data_AF-X0ZM60-F1
#
_entry.id   AF-X0ZM60-F1
#
_cell.length_a   1.000
_cell.length_b   1.000
_cell.length_c   1.000
_cell.angle_alpha   90.00
_cell.angle_beta   90.00
_cell.angle_gamma   90.00
#
_symmetry.space_group_name_H-M   'P 1'
#
loop_
_entity.id
_entity.type
_entity.pdbx_description
1 polymer ?
#
loop_
_entity_poly.entity_id
_entity_poly.type
_entity_poly.pdbx_seq_one_letter_code
_entity_poly.pdbx_strand_id
1 'polypeptide(L)'
;MHVGIMEIMTGHSKSVLATGFEHMTRVRGIGIDRNYSTEDKDSVFYRPDLDLQTSFNMLQTAQKLYEQEVPTFTKEDLDKFGVRSHNLAVKNHEEGWFKGEIIPIEGHAPGNVEEKMIIDRDMNARKSTLEAVSQLRRISQPFFLEKNGGKQGYIKREGTEEGVITAG
;
A
#
# COMPACT_ATOMS: atom_id res chain seq x y z
N MET A 1 -18.02 6.43 6.99
CA MET A 1 -19.04 6.96 6.07
C MET A 1 -20.32 6.12 6.08
N HIS A 2 -20.28 4.82 5.75
CA HIS A 2 -21.48 3.97 5.65
C HIS A 2 -22.39 3.98 6.89
N VAL A 3 -21.82 3.87 8.09
CA VAL A 3 -22.59 3.92 9.35
C VAL A 3 -23.27 5.28 9.53
N GLY A 4 -22.58 6.38 9.23
CA GLY A 4 -23.17 7.72 9.31
C GLY A 4 -24.33 7.94 8.32
N ILE A 5 -24.23 7.37 7.12
CA ILE A 5 -25.33 7.39 6.15
C ILE A 5 -26.52 6.58 6.68
N MET A 6 -26.27 5.38 7.20
CA MET A 6 -27.31 4.53 7.80
C MET A 6 -28.06 5.26 8.92
N GLU A 7 -27.33 5.91 9.82
CA GLU A 7 -27.87 6.71 10.93
C GLU A 7 -28.81 7.82 10.46
N ILE A 8 -28.47 8.52 9.37
CA ILE A 8 -29.32 9.54 8.77
C ILE A 8 -30.56 8.91 8.12
N MET A 9 -30.37 7.87 7.31
CA MET A 9 -31.46 7.23 6.56
C MET A 9 -32.51 6.60 7.48
N THR A 10 -32.09 6.09 8.63
CA THR A 10 -32.99 5.46 9.62
C THR A 10 -33.62 6.47 10.58
N GLY A 11 -33.32 7.77 10.43
CA GLY A 11 -33.90 8.84 11.23
C GLY A 11 -33.30 8.98 12.63
N HIS A 12 -32.21 8.27 12.93
CA HIS A 12 -31.54 8.33 14.24
C HIS A 12 -30.64 9.55 14.38
N SER A 13 -30.06 10.03 13.27
CA SER A 13 -29.22 11.22 13.23
C SER A 13 -29.70 12.22 12.19
N LYS A 14 -29.56 13.53 12.48
CA LYS A 14 -29.87 14.60 11.52
C LYS A 14 -28.64 15.04 10.71
N SER A 15 -27.45 14.89 11.28
CA SER A 15 -26.17 15.26 10.70
C SER A 15 -25.06 14.43 11.33
N VAL A 16 -24.07 14.02 10.54
CA VAL A 16 -22.92 13.23 11.02
C VAL A 16 -21.63 13.75 10.42
N LEU A 17 -20.52 13.63 11.16
CA LEU A 17 -19.17 13.80 10.63
C LEU A 17 -18.52 12.42 10.53
N ALA A 18 -18.21 12.00 9.31
CA ALA A 18 -17.49 10.76 9.06
C ALA A 18 -16.11 11.08 8.49
N THR A 19 -15.06 10.72 9.23
CA THR A 19 -13.66 10.95 8.85
C THR A 19 -12.78 9.76 9.24
N GLY A 20 -11.51 9.81 8.87
CA GLY A 20 -10.46 8.88 9.29
C GLY A 20 -9.19 9.66 9.63
N PHE A 21 -8.40 9.14 10.56
CA PHE A 21 -7.13 9.73 10.96
C PHE A 21 -6.13 8.62 11.24
N GLU A 22 -4.90 8.77 10.74
CA GLU A 22 -3.82 7.82 10.95
C GLU A 22 -2.51 8.59 11.20
N HIS A 23 -1.70 8.13 12.16
CA HIS A 23 -0.42 8.75 12.47
C HIS A 23 0.65 7.68 12.67
N MET A 24 1.07 7.06 11.57
CA MET A 24 1.94 5.89 11.56
C MET A 24 3.31 6.12 12.24
N THR A 25 3.83 7.36 12.27
CA THR A 25 5.09 7.69 12.97
C THR A 25 4.99 7.52 14.49
N ARG A 26 3.79 7.49 15.07
CA ARG A 26 3.55 7.19 16.49
C ARG A 26 3.21 5.73 16.78
N VAL A 27 3.06 4.91 15.74
CA VAL A 27 2.89 3.46 15.90
C VAL A 27 4.26 2.86 16.23
N ARG A 28 4.45 2.44 17.49
CA ARG A 28 5.73 1.98 18.02
C ARG A 28 6.08 0.53 17.66
N GLY A 29 6.05 0.20 16.36
CA GLY A 29 6.63 -1.04 15.80
C GLY A 29 5.99 -2.37 16.21
N ILE A 30 5.18 -2.41 17.27
CA ILE A 30 4.30 -3.53 17.58
C ILE A 30 3.08 -3.32 16.70
N GLY A 31 2.98 -4.12 15.64
CA GLY A 31 1.78 -4.17 14.81
C GLY A 31 0.62 -4.79 15.59
N ILE A 32 -0.25 -5.50 14.88
CA ILE A 32 -1.26 -6.34 15.52
C ILE A 32 -0.60 -7.60 16.10
N ASP A 33 -0.97 -7.96 17.33
CA ASP A 33 -0.69 -9.30 17.84
C ASP A 33 -1.48 -10.30 17.01
N ARG A 34 -0.76 -11.14 16.26
CA ARG A 34 -1.38 -12.11 15.36
C ARG A 34 -2.05 -13.19 16.21
N ASN A 35 -3.32 -13.45 15.95
CA ASN A 35 -4.02 -14.56 16.59
C ASN A 35 -3.58 -15.89 15.95
N TYR A 36 -2.66 -16.61 16.58
CA TYR A 36 -2.15 -17.90 16.10
C TYR A 36 -3.18 -19.04 16.13
N SER A 37 -4.32 -18.87 16.81
CA SER A 37 -5.35 -19.91 16.85
C SER A 37 -5.90 -20.28 15.47
N THR A 38 -5.79 -19.41 14.48
CA THR A 38 -6.21 -19.72 13.11
C THR A 38 -5.22 -20.61 12.35
N GLU A 39 -3.97 -20.72 12.83
CA GLU A 39 -2.92 -21.60 12.27
C GLU A 39 -2.76 -22.90 13.07
N ASP A 40 -3.28 -22.94 14.30
CA ASP A 40 -3.26 -24.10 15.19
C ASP A 40 -4.31 -25.13 14.77
N LYS A 41 -3.85 -26.34 14.40
CA LYS A 41 -4.72 -27.45 13.94
C LYS A 41 -5.70 -27.94 15.00
N ASP A 42 -5.39 -27.72 16.28
CA ASP A 42 -6.22 -28.15 17.40
C ASP A 42 -7.25 -27.08 17.82
N SER A 43 -7.20 -25.89 17.22
CA SER A 43 -8.13 -24.80 17.52
C SER A 43 -9.46 -24.94 16.78
N VAL A 44 -10.55 -24.56 17.44
CA VAL A 44 -11.87 -24.37 16.78
C VAL A 44 -11.86 -23.27 15.72
N PHE A 45 -10.85 -22.38 15.76
CA PHE A 45 -10.66 -21.31 14.79
C PHE A 45 -9.67 -21.68 13.68
N TYR A 46 -9.20 -22.93 13.62
CA TYR A 46 -8.27 -23.37 12.58
C TYR A 46 -8.82 -23.13 11.18
N ARG A 47 -8.05 -22.47 10.31
CA ARG A 47 -8.44 -22.14 8.94
C ARG A 47 -7.40 -22.63 7.93
N PRO A 48 -7.43 -23.93 7.55
CA PRO A 48 -6.51 -24.48 6.55
C PRO A 48 -6.76 -23.95 5.14
N ASP A 49 -7.94 -23.37 4.90
CA ASP A 49 -8.32 -22.74 3.64
C ASP A 49 -7.68 -21.36 3.42
N LEU A 50 -7.11 -20.76 4.48
CA LEU A 50 -6.49 -19.44 4.44
C LEU A 50 -4.96 -19.54 4.37
N ASP A 51 -4.37 -18.81 3.43
CA ASP A 51 -2.91 -18.60 3.37
C ASP A 51 -2.51 -17.50 4.35
N LEU A 52 -2.45 -17.87 5.63
CA LEU A 52 -2.19 -16.92 6.69
C LEU A 52 -0.76 -16.37 6.65
N GLN A 53 0.22 -17.16 6.22
CA GLN A 53 1.59 -16.69 6.08
C GLN A 53 1.71 -15.52 5.10
N THR A 54 0.99 -15.57 3.98
CA THR A 54 0.94 -14.47 3.00
C THR A 54 0.00 -13.34 3.46
N SER A 55 -1.17 -13.67 4.02
CA SER A 55 -2.24 -12.69 4.28
C SER A 55 -1.86 -11.54 5.22
N PHE A 56 -0.92 -11.75 6.14
CA PHE A 56 -0.51 -10.73 7.10
C PHE A 56 0.61 -9.81 6.56
N ASN A 57 1.13 -10.08 5.36
CA ASN A 57 2.14 -9.23 4.73
C ASN A 57 1.64 -8.72 3.39
N MET A 58 1.25 -7.45 3.35
CA MET A 58 0.69 -6.82 2.14
C MET A 58 1.64 -6.82 0.93
N LEU A 59 2.97 -6.87 1.16
CA LEU A 59 3.94 -7.01 0.07
C LEU A 59 3.86 -8.41 -0.55
N GLN A 60 3.63 -9.44 0.27
CA GLN A 60 3.51 -10.82 -0.20
C GLN A 60 2.14 -11.08 -0.84
N THR A 61 1.07 -10.45 -0.33
CA THR A 61 -0.24 -10.53 -1.00
C THR A 61 -0.19 -9.88 -2.39
N ALA A 62 0.47 -8.73 -2.53
CA ALA A 62 0.67 -8.06 -3.81
C ALA A 62 1.54 -8.90 -4.78
N GLN A 63 2.60 -9.53 -4.28
CA GLN A 63 3.44 -10.43 -5.07
C GLN A 63 2.66 -11.67 -5.56
N LYS A 64 1.89 -12.28 -4.68
CA LYS A 64 1.05 -13.44 -5.04
C LYS A 64 0.00 -13.05 -6.08
N LEU A 65 -0.63 -11.88 -5.93
CA LEU A 65 -1.58 -11.35 -6.91
C LEU A 65 -0.90 -11.14 -8.26
N TYR A 66 0.29 -10.52 -8.30
CA TYR A 66 1.05 -10.38 -9.53
C TYR A 66 1.24 -11.73 -10.23
N GLU A 67 1.71 -12.75 -9.50
CA GLU A 67 1.90 -14.08 -10.08
C GLU A 67 0.60 -14.71 -10.58
N GLN A 68 -0.54 -14.45 -9.93
CA GLN A 68 -1.84 -14.95 -10.37
C GLN A 68 -2.30 -14.36 -11.71
N GLU A 69 -1.91 -13.11 -11.96
CA GLU A 69 -2.32 -12.35 -13.14
C GLU A 69 -1.37 -12.49 -14.34
N VAL A 70 -0.19 -13.11 -14.18
CA VAL A 70 0.74 -13.35 -15.31
C VAL A 70 0.04 -14.16 -16.42
N PRO A 71 0.17 -13.76 -17.71
CA PRO A 71 1.04 -12.71 -18.25
C PRO A 71 0.38 -11.33 -18.44
N THR A 72 -0.79 -11.08 -17.83
CA THR A 72 -1.59 -9.87 -18.04
C THR A 72 -0.85 -8.59 -17.65
N PHE A 73 -0.08 -8.64 -16.56
CA PHE A 73 0.73 -7.53 -16.08
C PHE A 73 2.19 -7.93 -15.99
N THR A 74 3.07 -6.99 -16.32
CA THR A 74 4.52 -7.13 -16.16
C THR A 74 5.03 -6.21 -15.05
N LYS A 75 6.25 -6.45 -14.56
CA LYS A 75 6.96 -5.52 -13.68
C LYS A 75 7.02 -4.10 -14.25
N GLU A 76 7.26 -3.96 -15.55
CA GLU A 76 7.35 -2.65 -16.21
C GLU A 76 6.01 -1.92 -16.20
N ASP A 77 4.88 -2.63 -16.32
CA ASP A 77 3.54 -2.03 -16.21
C ASP A 77 3.28 -1.48 -14.81
N LEU A 78 3.70 -2.20 -13.77
CA LEU A 78 3.62 -1.75 -12.38
C LEU A 78 4.48 -0.50 -12.15
N ASP A 79 5.69 -0.46 -12.71
CA ASP A 79 6.58 0.69 -12.61
C ASP A 79 6.00 1.92 -13.34
N LYS A 80 5.47 1.73 -14.56
CA LYS A 80 4.78 2.78 -15.31
C LYS A 80 3.59 3.32 -14.54
N PHE A 81 2.83 2.45 -13.88
CA PHE A 81 1.71 2.87 -13.04
C PHE A 81 2.17 3.73 -11.86
N GLY A 82 3.22 3.31 -11.14
CA GLY A 82 3.82 4.08 -10.05
C GLY A 82 4.32 5.45 -10.50
N VAL A 83 5.08 5.51 -11.61
CA VAL A 83 5.57 6.76 -12.22
C VAL A 83 4.42 7.69 -12.58
N ARG A 84 3.38 7.15 -13.23
CA ARG A 84 2.20 7.92 -13.63
C ARG A 84 1.48 8.48 -12.40
N SER A 85 1.27 7.68 -11.36
CA SER A 85 0.61 8.11 -10.12
C SER A 85 1.31 9.30 -9.48
N HIS A 86 2.62 9.18 -9.27
CA HIS A 86 3.45 10.24 -8.68
C HIS A 86 3.45 11.52 -9.52
N ASN A 87 3.64 11.41 -10.83
CA ASN A 87 3.69 12.58 -11.72
C ASN A 87 2.32 13.27 -11.84
N LEU A 88 1.21 12.52 -11.80
CA LEU A 88 -0.13 13.10 -11.75
C LEU A 88 -0.36 13.86 -10.44
N ALA A 89 0.04 13.30 -9.29
CA ALA A 89 -0.09 14.00 -8.01
C ALA A 89 0.71 15.31 -8.01
N VAL A 90 1.97 15.29 -8.48
CA VAL A 90 2.80 16.50 -8.60
C VAL A 90 2.16 17.53 -9.53
N LYS A 91 1.72 17.11 -10.72
CA LYS A 91 1.06 18.01 -11.69
C LYS A 91 -0.18 18.67 -11.08
N ASN A 92 -1.03 17.90 -10.40
CA ASN A 92 -2.27 18.44 -9.81
C ASN A 92 -1.98 19.40 -8.63
N HIS A 93 -0.90 19.19 -7.89
CA HIS A 93 -0.41 20.19 -6.93
C HIS A 93 0.00 21.49 -7.63
N GLU A 94 0.79 21.41 -8.70
CA GLU A 94 1.24 22.57 -9.48
C GLU A 94 0.07 23.34 -10.14
N GLU A 95 -0.97 22.62 -10.57
CA GLU A 95 -2.20 23.18 -11.17
C GLU A 95 -3.20 23.68 -10.12
N GLY A 96 -2.93 23.49 -8.82
CA GLY A 96 -3.80 23.95 -7.72
C GLY A 96 -5.08 23.13 -7.55
N TRP A 97 -5.11 21.88 -8.03
CA TRP A 97 -6.30 21.02 -8.03
C TRP A 97 -6.81 20.70 -6.63
N PHE A 98 -5.91 20.59 -5.64
CA PHE A 98 -6.23 20.30 -4.24
C PHE A 98 -6.63 21.54 -3.42
N LYS A 99 -6.77 22.72 -4.06
CA LYS A 99 -7.16 23.95 -3.38
C LYS A 99 -8.58 23.80 -2.81
N GLY A 100 -8.70 23.88 -1.48
CA GLY A 100 -9.95 23.72 -0.76
C GLY A 100 -10.19 22.30 -0.22
N GLU A 101 -9.38 21.32 -0.63
CA GLU A 101 -9.34 19.99 -0.04
C GLU A 101 -8.26 19.90 1.05
N ILE A 102 -7.03 20.32 0.72
CA ILE A 102 -5.93 20.36 1.68
C ILE A 102 -6.06 21.61 2.55
N ILE A 103 -6.20 21.39 3.86
CA ILE A 103 -6.19 22.44 4.86
C ILE A 103 -4.77 22.57 5.41
N PRO A 104 -4.10 23.73 5.27
CA PRO A 104 -2.75 23.92 5.79
C PRO A 104 -2.69 23.73 7.31
N ILE A 105 -1.68 23.01 7.78
CA ILE A 105 -1.43 22.79 9.20
C ILE A 105 -0.02 23.21 9.59
N GLU A 106 0.19 23.60 10.84
CA GLU A 106 1.52 23.83 11.38
C GLU A 106 2.16 22.49 11.78
N GLY A 107 3.29 22.18 11.16
CA GLY A 107 4.11 21.02 11.47
C GLY A 107 5.54 21.41 11.80
N HIS A 108 6.46 20.44 11.74
CA HIS A 108 7.88 20.63 12.03
C HIS A 108 8.73 20.51 10.76
N ALA A 109 9.80 21.29 10.68
CA ALA A 109 10.76 21.21 9.59
C ALA A 109 11.43 19.82 9.55
N PRO A 110 11.74 19.27 8.36
CA PRO A 110 12.44 18.01 8.24
C PRO A 110 13.77 18.05 9.01
N GLY A 111 13.95 17.12 9.95
CA GLY A 111 15.17 17.02 10.76
C GLY A 111 15.27 17.98 11.94
N ASN A 112 14.30 18.88 12.14
CA ASN A 112 14.30 19.82 13.25
C ASN A 112 12.89 19.98 13.87
N VAL A 113 12.68 19.37 15.04
CA VAL A 113 11.39 19.41 15.74
C VAL A 113 11.08 20.75 16.40
N GLU A 114 12.07 21.62 16.61
CA GLU A 114 11.85 22.93 17.22
C GLU A 114 11.47 24.00 16.19
N GLU A 115 11.80 23.76 14.91
CA GLU A 115 11.49 24.66 13.81
C GLU A 115 10.13 24.32 13.22
N LYS A 116 9.24 25.31 13.22
CA LYS A 116 7.88 25.19 12.69
C LYS A 116 7.87 25.44 11.19
N MET A 117 7.04 24.70 10.47
CA MET A 117 6.75 24.95 9.06
C MET A 117 5.26 24.77 8.78
N ILE A 118 4.74 25.49 7.80
CA ILE A 118 3.39 25.22 7.28
C ILE A 118 3.49 24.03 6.32
N ILE A 119 2.67 23.02 6.56
CA ILE A 119 2.44 21.89 5.66
C ILE A 119 1.12 22.16 4.93
N ASP A 120 1.21 22.50 3.66
CA ASP A 120 0.08 22.84 2.79
C ASP A 120 -0.03 21.93 1.55
N ARG A 121 0.76 20.84 1.53
CA ARG A 121 0.85 19.90 0.41
C ARG A 121 1.21 18.49 0.88
N ASP A 122 0.95 17.51 0.01
CA ASP A 122 1.43 16.14 0.22
C ASP A 122 2.95 16.08 0.06
N MET A 123 3.62 15.56 1.09
CA MET A 123 5.09 15.56 1.15
C MET A 123 5.73 14.33 0.48
N ASN A 124 4.95 13.28 0.20
CA ASN A 124 5.47 12.02 -0.37
C ASN A 124 5.42 11.98 -1.90
N ALA A 125 4.59 12.82 -2.54
CA ALA A 125 4.52 12.90 -3.99
C ALA A 125 5.82 13.53 -4.53
N ARG A 126 6.38 12.94 -5.59
CA ARG A 126 7.69 13.31 -6.13
C ARG A 126 7.71 13.11 -7.63
N LYS A 127 8.51 13.90 -8.35
CA LYS A 127 8.70 13.68 -9.78
C LYS A 127 9.44 12.36 -9.97
N SER A 128 8.88 11.48 -10.79
CA SER A 128 9.34 10.11 -10.97
C SER A 128 9.61 9.82 -12.44
N THR A 129 10.61 8.99 -12.71
CA THR A 129 10.92 8.48 -14.05
C THR A 129 10.96 6.96 -14.03
N LEU A 130 10.74 6.35 -15.20
CA LEU A 130 10.77 4.89 -15.32
C LEU A 130 12.17 4.34 -15.01
N GLU A 131 13.22 5.03 -15.44
CA GLU A 131 14.61 4.65 -15.22
C GLU A 131 14.96 4.62 -13.72
N ALA A 132 14.47 5.59 -12.94
CA ALA A 132 14.72 5.60 -11.50
C ALA A 132 13.91 4.50 -10.78
N VAL A 133 12.63 4.36 -11.15
CA VAL A 133 11.72 3.40 -10.49
C VAL A 133 12.10 1.94 -10.81
N SER A 134 12.58 1.66 -12.04
CA SER A 134 12.98 0.31 -12.44
C SER A 134 14.19 -0.21 -11.67
N GLN A 135 15.01 0.69 -11.08
CA GLN A 135 16.21 0.36 -10.31
C GLN A 135 15.95 0.23 -8.80
N LEU A 136 14.71 0.46 -8.35
CA LEU A 136 14.37 0.33 -6.94
C LEU A 136 14.54 -1.12 -6.46
N ARG A 137 15.02 -1.26 -5.23
CA ARG A 137 15.21 -2.55 -4.58
C ARG A 137 13.88 -3.29 -4.50
N ARG A 138 13.88 -4.55 -4.94
CA ARG A 138 12.78 -5.49 -4.80
C ARG A 138 12.72 -6.01 -3.36
N ILE A 139 11.55 -6.01 -2.75
CA ILE A 139 11.35 -6.29 -1.31
C ILE A 139 10.37 -7.44 -1.04
N SER A 140 9.63 -7.92 -2.04
CA SER A 140 8.78 -9.11 -1.93
C SER A 140 9.52 -10.41 -2.26
N GLN A 141 8.94 -11.54 -1.84
CA GLN A 141 9.49 -12.88 -2.08
C GLN A 141 8.57 -13.63 -3.06
N PRO A 142 9.07 -14.20 -4.16
CA PRO A 142 8.22 -14.81 -5.18
C PRO A 142 8.01 -16.33 -4.97
N PHE A 143 7.46 -16.99 -6.00
CA PHE A 143 7.29 -18.45 -6.14
C PHE A 143 6.04 -19.02 -5.46
N PHE A 144 4.91 -18.32 -5.57
CA PHE A 144 3.65 -18.75 -4.96
C PHE A 144 2.89 -19.78 -5.80
N LEU A 145 3.15 -19.86 -7.12
CA LEU A 145 2.28 -20.60 -8.04
C LEU A 145 3.03 -21.62 -8.91
N GLU A 146 2.85 -22.89 -8.60
CA GLU A 146 3.36 -24.02 -9.41
C GLU A 146 2.80 -24.02 -10.84
N LYS A 147 1.53 -23.60 -11.00
CA LYS A 147 0.86 -23.55 -12.32
C LYS A 147 1.58 -22.69 -13.37
N ASN A 148 2.46 -21.78 -12.94
CA ASN A 148 3.24 -20.91 -13.82
C ASN A 148 4.68 -21.41 -14.02
N GLY A 149 4.90 -22.72 -13.87
CA GLY A 149 6.22 -23.35 -13.96
C GLY A 149 7.05 -23.25 -12.67
N GLY A 150 6.39 -22.92 -11.55
CA GLY A 150 7.02 -22.78 -10.23
C GLY A 150 8.21 -21.83 -10.23
N LYS A 151 9.22 -22.14 -9.40
CA LYS A 151 10.45 -21.35 -9.28
C LYS A 151 11.18 -21.15 -10.62
N GLN A 152 11.34 -22.22 -11.40
CA GLN A 152 12.09 -22.17 -12.67
C GLN A 152 11.37 -21.33 -13.73
N GLY A 153 10.05 -21.47 -13.82
CA GLY A 153 9.21 -20.67 -14.72
C GLY A 153 9.25 -19.18 -14.36
N TYR A 154 9.23 -18.85 -13.07
CA TYR A 154 9.39 -17.48 -12.59
C TYR A 154 10.74 -16.90 -12.99
N ILE A 155 11.84 -17.57 -12.67
CA ILE A 155 13.20 -17.06 -12.96
C ILE A 155 13.38 -16.87 -14.47
N LYS A 156 12.87 -17.80 -15.29
CA LYS A 156 12.93 -17.67 -16.75
C LYS A 156 12.17 -16.44 -17.27
N ARG A 157 11.04 -16.08 -16.64
CA ARG A 157 10.21 -14.94 -17.04
C ARG A 157 10.74 -13.60 -16.55
N GLU A 158 11.13 -13.53 -15.28
CA GLU A 158 11.54 -12.26 -14.63
C GLU A 158 13.04 -12.00 -14.70
N GLY A 159 13.85 -13.01 -15.01
CA GLY A 159 15.31 -12.92 -15.05
C GLY A 159 15.97 -12.76 -13.67
N THR A 160 15.23 -12.98 -12.58
CA THR A 160 15.71 -12.83 -11.20
C THR A 160 14.99 -13.81 -10.26
N GLU A 161 15.60 -14.06 -9.10
CA GLU A 161 14.95 -14.77 -7.98
C GLU A 161 14.19 -13.82 -7.03
N GLU A 162 14.27 -12.52 -7.24
CA GLU A 162 13.60 -11.51 -6.42
C GLU A 162 12.14 -11.26 -6.86
N GLY A 163 11.30 -10.82 -5.92
CA GLY A 163 9.93 -10.40 -6.20
C GLY A 163 9.85 -9.16 -7.09
N VAL A 164 8.65 -8.76 -7.50
CA VAL A 164 8.41 -7.58 -8.34
C VAL A 164 8.03 -6.33 -7.55
N ILE A 165 7.66 -6.45 -6.27
CA ILE A 165 7.27 -5.30 -5.45
C ILE A 165 8.53 -4.58 -4.96
N THR A 166 8.60 -3.26 -5.14
CA THR A 166 9.78 -2.46 -4.83
C THR A 166 9.55 -1.50 -3.65
N ALA A 167 10.66 -1.00 -3.09
CA ALA A 167 10.65 0.06 -2.08
C ALA A 167 10.42 1.44 -2.74
N GLY A 168 9.18 1.69 -3.18
CA GLY A 168 8.71 2.97 -3.73
C GLY A 168 8.30 3.97 -2.67
#